data_AF-A0A832S7S3-F1
#
_entry.id   AF-A0A832S7S3-F1
#
_cell.length_a   1.000
_cell.length_b   1.000
_cell.length_c   1.000
_cell.angle_alpha   90.00
_cell.angle_beta   90.00
_cell.angle_gamma   90.00
#
_symmetry.space_group_name_H-M   'P 1'
#
loop_
_entity.id
_entity.type
_entity.pdbx_description
1 polymer ?
#
loop_
_entity_poly.entity_id
_entity_poly.type
_entity_poly.pdbx_seq_one_letter_code
_entity_poly.pdbx_strand_id
1 'polypeptide(L)'
;MLLDSSEIRKLETSFLLLFEKTLFKGIKGRPAHSYLRSVKTQFKSKTFQVQIDRIINDVYLRSIDYTDKRLGIKKKKASKSASFSAAAAKPLPITEEAVRQASSLSKEVTESVIRILKDDGLYLEHPNKLEKRVRDIWGNQKHKAIRFTRTFTADVATNTELWRYQDSGIDDLQFYAKIDDKTSPQCRMLHGTIFRADSPEVRRYRPPLHFHCRSDLIPVPVTRKVDPKMRFENRNFSRSMDQKFNPLDDRVDKDLIDKTFEDIDTFNEKYRIDQFILDEDLEARLQKLNVQVLTELPSGKSRESIIRDYEVDIKKRKTEKAILFDEKGNILLEKTGGVDYVSFTDEEVKLFEGTFMTHNHPRSSSFSMQDISLACRSKLKEIRAAGKFRTYIMKAKNGENLYPDLWYKKISDVYEYHNSEVRREFLRKIDNGELSIEDAELLHSHEVWTRAAKDISDLDYSYIEEKT
;
A
#
# COMPACT_ATOMS: atom_id res chain seq x y z
N MET A 1 -5.78 18.97 -14.04
CA MET A 1 -5.76 18.38 -12.69
C MET A 1 -6.99 17.52 -12.56
N LEU A 2 -6.82 16.26 -12.17
CA LEU A 2 -7.91 15.27 -12.11
C LEU A 2 -9.08 15.77 -11.24
N LEU A 3 -8.75 16.24 -10.03
CA LEU A 3 -9.72 16.68 -9.02
C LEU A 3 -10.50 17.96 -9.41
N ASP A 4 -10.01 18.71 -10.39
CA ASP A 4 -10.69 19.90 -10.90
C ASP A 4 -11.42 19.66 -12.24
N SER A 5 -11.40 18.42 -12.73
CA SER A 5 -12.06 18.04 -13.99
C SER A 5 -13.58 18.12 -13.89
N SER A 6 -14.23 18.43 -15.01
CA SER A 6 -15.69 18.48 -15.09
C SER A 6 -16.33 17.11 -14.81
N GLU A 7 -15.60 16.05 -15.13
CA GLU A 7 -15.96 14.65 -15.00
C GLU A 7 -16.02 14.25 -13.53
N ILE A 8 -14.97 14.53 -12.75
CA ILE A 8 -14.96 14.27 -11.30
C ILE A 8 -16.04 15.11 -10.60
N ARG A 9 -16.20 16.40 -10.95
CA ARG A 9 -17.25 17.26 -10.38
C ARG A 9 -18.66 16.73 -10.61
N LYS A 10 -18.94 16.10 -11.76
CA LYS A 10 -20.23 15.45 -12.04
C LYS A 10 -20.45 14.22 -11.16
N LEU A 11 -19.41 13.45 -10.87
CA LEU A 11 -19.48 12.30 -9.96
C LEU A 11 -19.68 12.73 -8.51
N GLU A 12 -18.95 13.76 -8.05
CA GLU A 12 -19.16 14.38 -6.73
C GLU A 12 -20.60 14.87 -6.56
N THR A 13 -21.16 15.51 -7.60
CA THR A 13 -22.56 15.97 -7.62
C THR A 13 -23.53 14.80 -7.57
N SER A 14 -23.25 13.73 -8.31
CA SER A 14 -24.08 12.51 -8.31
C SER A 14 -24.07 11.83 -6.94
N PHE A 15 -22.92 11.77 -6.27
CA PHE A 15 -22.80 11.25 -4.92
C PHE A 15 -23.58 12.12 -3.92
N LEU A 16 -23.42 13.44 -3.99
CA LEU A 16 -24.17 14.36 -3.13
C LEU A 16 -25.68 14.21 -3.30
N LEU A 17 -26.16 14.14 -4.54
CA LEU A 17 -27.58 13.93 -4.83
C LEU A 17 -28.08 12.57 -4.36
N LEU A 18 -27.26 11.52 -4.47
CA LEU A 18 -27.58 10.20 -3.94
C LEU A 18 -27.72 10.25 -2.41
N PHE A 19 -26.77 10.86 -1.71
CA PHE A 19 -26.82 11.06 -0.26
C PHE A 19 -28.10 11.80 0.14
N GLU A 20 -28.37 12.93 -0.50
CA GLU A 20 -29.53 13.79 -0.24
C GLU A 20 -30.86 13.04 -0.47
N LYS A 21 -30.99 12.33 -1.59
CA LYS A 21 -32.18 11.51 -1.89
C LYS A 21 -32.38 10.40 -0.85
N THR A 22 -31.31 9.73 -0.44
CA THR A 22 -31.38 8.64 0.55
C THR A 22 -31.77 9.16 1.93
N LEU A 23 -31.21 10.30 2.34
CA LEU A 23 -31.58 10.99 3.57
C LEU A 23 -33.08 11.33 3.58
N PHE A 24 -33.56 12.04 2.56
CA PHE A 24 -34.97 12.45 2.49
C PHE A 24 -35.92 11.27 2.32
N LYS A 25 -35.52 10.18 1.67
CA LYS A 25 -36.29 8.93 1.64
C LYS A 25 -36.46 8.32 3.03
N GLY A 26 -35.51 8.56 3.94
CA GLY A 26 -35.60 8.18 5.35
C GLY A 26 -36.58 9.03 6.16
N ILE A 27 -36.82 10.27 5.74
CA ILE A 27 -37.66 11.25 6.45
C ILE A 27 -39.11 11.28 5.92
N LYS A 28 -39.28 11.20 4.60
CA LYS A 28 -40.57 11.43 3.92
C LYS A 28 -41.71 10.63 4.55
N GLY A 29 -42.77 11.34 4.95
CA GLY A 29 -43.99 10.75 5.50
C GLY A 29 -43.84 10.07 6.87
N ARG A 30 -42.74 10.30 7.59
CA ARG A 30 -42.48 9.67 8.90
C ARG A 30 -42.48 10.70 10.04
N PRO A 31 -42.80 10.28 11.28
CA PRO A 31 -42.68 11.15 12.46
C PRO A 31 -41.22 11.29 12.91
N ALA A 32 -40.90 12.42 13.53
CA ALA A 32 -39.51 12.80 13.89
C ALA A 32 -38.76 11.76 14.75
N HIS A 33 -39.45 11.11 15.69
CA HIS A 33 -38.86 10.08 16.56
C HIS A 33 -38.33 8.85 15.79
N SER A 34 -38.83 8.62 14.57
CA SER A 34 -38.44 7.47 13.74
C SER A 34 -37.30 7.79 12.76
N TYR A 35 -36.93 9.06 12.59
CA TYR A 35 -35.97 9.50 11.56
C TYR A 35 -34.64 8.77 11.66
N LEU A 36 -34.05 8.67 12.85
CA LEU A 36 -32.74 8.04 13.04
C LEU A 36 -32.72 6.59 12.55
N ARG A 37 -33.71 5.79 12.96
CA ARG A 37 -33.85 4.38 12.55
C ARG A 37 -34.09 4.27 11.05
N SER A 38 -34.98 5.11 10.53
CA SER A 38 -35.40 5.06 9.14
C SER A 38 -34.27 5.49 8.17
N VAL A 39 -33.60 6.61 8.43
CA VAL A 39 -32.45 7.09 7.65
C VAL A 39 -31.35 6.05 7.66
N LYS A 40 -30.97 5.52 8.83
CA LYS A 40 -29.97 4.44 8.94
C LYS A 40 -30.34 3.23 8.07
N THR A 41 -31.62 2.87 8.03
CA THR A 41 -32.12 1.76 7.19
C THR A 41 -31.97 2.06 5.69
N GLN A 42 -32.22 3.30 5.26
CA GLN A 42 -32.04 3.68 3.85
C GLN A 42 -30.57 3.65 3.41
N PHE A 43 -29.64 4.15 4.23
CA PHE A 43 -28.20 4.11 3.91
C PHE A 43 -27.62 2.69 3.92
N LYS A 44 -28.21 1.76 4.67
CA LYS A 44 -27.84 0.33 4.64
C LYS A 44 -28.56 -0.48 3.57
N SER A 45 -29.42 0.15 2.77
CA SER A 45 -30.21 -0.57 1.77
C SER A 45 -29.35 -1.06 0.61
N LYS A 46 -29.72 -2.20 0.03
CA LYS A 46 -29.06 -2.72 -1.19
C LYS A 46 -29.15 -1.73 -2.35
N THR A 47 -30.22 -0.93 -2.42
CA THR A 47 -30.38 0.13 -3.42
C THR A 47 -29.30 1.19 -3.31
N PHE A 48 -29.07 1.74 -2.11
CA PHE A 48 -28.02 2.73 -1.90
C PHE A 48 -26.65 2.15 -2.22
N GLN A 49 -26.38 0.94 -1.74
CA GLN A 49 -25.13 0.22 -1.98
C GLN A 49 -24.83 0.05 -3.49
N VAL A 50 -25.82 -0.38 -4.29
CA VAL A 50 -25.64 -0.53 -5.74
C VAL A 50 -25.44 0.82 -6.43
N GLN A 51 -26.13 1.87 -5.97
CA GLN A 51 -25.99 3.20 -6.56
C GLN A 51 -24.63 3.83 -6.25
N ILE A 52 -24.12 3.69 -5.02
CA ILE A 52 -22.81 4.22 -4.67
C ILE A 52 -21.68 3.44 -5.32
N ASP A 53 -21.80 2.12 -5.42
CA ASP A 53 -20.84 1.29 -6.15
C ASP A 53 -20.68 1.73 -7.61
N ARG A 54 -21.79 2.08 -8.29
CA ARG A 54 -21.73 2.61 -9.66
C ARG A 54 -20.96 3.92 -9.75
N ILE A 55 -21.16 4.81 -8.79
CA ILE A 55 -20.42 6.08 -8.75
C ILE A 55 -18.92 5.81 -8.53
N ILE A 56 -18.57 4.90 -7.61
CA ILE A 56 -17.16 4.54 -7.36
C ILE A 56 -16.53 3.89 -8.61
N ASN A 57 -17.26 3.00 -9.30
CA ASN A 57 -16.82 2.43 -10.57
C ASN A 57 -16.48 3.53 -11.60
N ASP A 58 -17.34 4.53 -11.71
CA ASP A 58 -17.11 5.66 -12.60
C ASP A 58 -15.89 6.49 -12.16
N VAL A 59 -15.66 6.68 -10.84
CA VAL A 59 -14.45 7.36 -10.34
C VAL A 59 -13.19 6.64 -10.82
N TYR A 60 -13.12 5.31 -10.64
CA TYR A 60 -12.00 4.50 -11.10
C TYR A 60 -11.76 4.66 -12.61
N LEU A 61 -12.81 4.47 -13.41
CA LEU A 61 -12.71 4.55 -14.88
C LEU A 61 -12.27 5.93 -15.35
N ARG A 62 -12.72 7.01 -14.69
CA ARG A 62 -12.32 8.38 -15.02
C ARG A 62 -10.89 8.68 -14.61
N SER A 63 -10.46 8.21 -13.44
CA SER A 63 -9.06 8.33 -13.00
C SER A 63 -8.12 7.62 -13.98
N ILE A 64 -8.41 6.37 -14.33
CA ILE A 64 -7.60 5.59 -15.28
C ILE A 64 -7.58 6.26 -16.65
N ASP A 65 -8.74 6.68 -17.19
CA ASP A 65 -8.79 7.37 -18.49
C ASP A 65 -8.01 8.69 -18.50
N TYR A 66 -8.05 9.44 -17.40
CA TYR A 66 -7.26 10.65 -17.24
C TYR A 66 -5.76 10.35 -17.22
N THR A 67 -5.33 9.36 -16.43
CA THR A 67 -3.93 8.94 -16.32
C THR A 67 -3.41 8.39 -17.65
N ASP A 68 -4.16 7.51 -18.32
CA ASP A 68 -3.79 6.93 -19.61
C ASP A 68 -3.60 8.02 -20.68
N LYS A 69 -4.52 8.99 -20.74
CA LYS A 69 -4.40 10.15 -21.65
C LYS A 69 -3.15 10.97 -21.37
N ARG A 70 -2.82 11.17 -20.09
CA ARG A 70 -1.66 11.94 -19.67
C ARG A 70 -0.35 11.28 -20.07
N LEU A 71 -0.30 9.95 -19.98
CA LEU A 71 0.86 9.14 -20.36
C LEU A 71 0.92 8.83 -21.86
N GLY A 72 -0.10 9.20 -22.64
CA GLY A 72 -0.18 8.92 -24.08
C GLY A 72 -0.45 7.44 -24.40
N ILE A 73 -1.01 6.69 -23.46
CA ILE A 73 -1.32 5.26 -23.62
C ILE A 73 -2.51 5.11 -24.58
N LYS A 74 -2.28 4.44 -25.72
CA LYS A 74 -3.34 4.16 -26.70
C LYS A 74 -4.20 2.99 -26.21
N LYS A 75 -5.49 3.22 -26.03
CA LYS A 75 -6.47 2.16 -25.75
C LYS A 75 -6.47 1.12 -26.88
N LYS A 76 -6.10 -0.13 -26.60
CA LYS A 76 -6.48 -1.25 -27.48
C LYS A 76 -8.00 -1.42 -27.40
N LYS A 77 -8.67 -1.68 -28.53
CA LYS A 77 -10.10 -2.03 -28.53
C LYS A 77 -10.28 -3.22 -27.58
N ALA A 78 -11.15 -3.08 -26.57
CA ALA A 78 -11.48 -4.17 -25.67
C ALA A 78 -11.91 -5.40 -26.49
N SER A 79 -11.22 -6.53 -26.32
CA SER A 79 -11.79 -7.81 -26.76
C SER A 79 -13.04 -8.04 -25.93
N LYS A 80 -14.13 -8.47 -26.58
CA LYS A 80 -15.30 -8.94 -25.86
C LYS A 80 -14.89 -10.22 -25.11
N SER A 81 -14.76 -10.16 -23.79
CA SER A 81 -14.74 -11.36 -22.96
C SER A 81 -15.48 -11.15 -21.64
N ALA A 82 -16.31 -12.16 -21.35
CA ALA A 82 -17.08 -12.47 -20.15
C ALA A 82 -17.81 -11.29 -19.47
N SER A 83 -19.13 -11.27 -19.65
CA SER A 83 -20.06 -10.56 -18.78
C SER A 83 -19.75 -10.86 -17.32
N PHE A 84 -19.39 -9.83 -16.54
CA PHE A 84 -19.36 -9.94 -15.09
C PHE A 84 -20.78 -10.28 -14.63
N SER A 85 -21.02 -11.52 -14.20
CA SER A 85 -22.33 -11.91 -13.67
C SER A 85 -22.55 -11.11 -12.39
N ALA A 86 -23.45 -10.12 -12.44
CA ALA A 86 -23.82 -9.26 -11.33
C ALA A 86 -24.55 -10.01 -10.17
N ALA A 87 -24.57 -11.33 -10.20
CA ALA A 87 -25.28 -12.17 -9.24
C ALA A 87 -24.33 -12.60 -8.12
N ALA A 88 -24.57 -12.05 -6.93
CA ALA A 88 -24.07 -12.55 -5.63
C ALA A 88 -22.59 -12.29 -5.22
N ALA A 89 -21.89 -11.31 -5.79
CA ALA A 89 -20.65 -10.84 -5.17
C ALA A 89 -20.94 -10.02 -3.90
N LYS A 90 -20.20 -10.28 -2.82
CA LYS A 90 -20.14 -9.41 -1.63
C LYS A 90 -19.82 -7.97 -2.08
N PRO A 91 -20.31 -6.94 -1.35
CA PRO A 91 -19.91 -5.57 -1.65
C PRO A 91 -18.37 -5.46 -1.66
N LEU A 92 -17.81 -4.67 -2.58
CA LEU A 92 -16.37 -4.44 -2.58
C LEU A 92 -15.95 -3.51 -1.42
N PRO A 93 -14.72 -3.60 -0.87
CA PRO A 93 -14.32 -2.90 0.36
C PRO A 93 -14.58 -1.39 0.38
N ILE A 94 -14.24 -0.64 -0.68
CA ILE A 94 -14.51 0.82 -0.76
C ILE A 94 -16.02 1.08 -0.81
N THR A 95 -16.80 0.18 -1.40
CA THR A 95 -18.27 0.30 -1.37
C THR A 95 -18.83 0.11 0.04
N GLU A 96 -18.32 -0.85 0.82
CA GLU A 96 -18.69 -1.01 2.23
C GLU A 96 -18.28 0.21 3.05
N GLU A 97 -17.08 0.72 2.81
CA GLU A 97 -16.54 1.88 3.50
C GLU A 97 -17.34 3.15 3.18
N ALA A 98 -17.72 3.37 1.91
CA ALA A 98 -18.60 4.46 1.52
C ALA A 98 -19.96 4.38 2.24
N VAL A 99 -20.54 3.18 2.35
CA VAL A 99 -21.80 2.94 3.08
C VAL A 99 -21.63 3.22 4.56
N ARG A 100 -20.53 2.77 5.17
CA ARG A 100 -20.20 2.99 6.58
C ARG A 100 -20.09 4.48 6.90
N GLN A 101 -19.26 5.20 6.15
CA GLN A 101 -19.04 6.64 6.35
C GLN A 101 -20.31 7.45 6.05
N ALA A 102 -21.02 7.17 4.96
CA ALA A 102 -22.26 7.84 4.63
C ALA A 102 -23.35 7.59 5.70
N SER A 103 -23.46 6.36 6.20
CA SER A 103 -24.38 6.03 7.30
C SER A 103 -24.00 6.78 8.59
N SER A 104 -22.71 6.88 8.91
CA SER A 104 -22.23 7.62 10.08
C SER A 104 -22.57 9.11 9.98
N LEU A 105 -22.26 9.74 8.85
CA LEU A 105 -22.59 11.15 8.60
C LEU A 105 -24.11 11.39 8.61
N SER A 106 -24.89 10.49 8.00
CA SER A 106 -26.35 10.61 8.00
C SER A 106 -26.94 10.57 9.41
N LYS A 107 -26.33 9.80 10.32
CA LYS A 107 -26.72 9.73 11.72
C LYS A 107 -26.48 11.08 12.40
N GLU A 108 -25.27 11.63 12.28
CA GLU A 108 -24.90 12.92 12.86
C GLU A 108 -25.83 14.05 12.39
N VAL A 109 -26.07 14.12 11.07
CA VAL A 109 -26.98 15.12 10.49
C VAL A 109 -28.40 14.93 11.02
N THR A 110 -28.90 13.69 11.05
CA THR A 110 -30.26 13.40 11.54
C THR A 110 -30.44 13.76 13.01
N GLU A 111 -29.44 13.48 13.85
CA GLU A 111 -29.44 13.88 15.26
C GLU A 111 -29.45 15.40 15.42
N SER A 112 -28.69 16.11 14.60
CA SER A 112 -28.73 17.57 14.60
C SER A 112 -30.07 18.13 14.14
N VAL A 113 -30.70 17.53 13.12
CA VAL A 113 -32.04 17.91 12.67
C VAL A 113 -33.07 17.68 13.78
N ILE A 114 -33.04 16.52 14.44
CA ILE A 114 -33.95 16.19 15.54
C ILE A 114 -33.82 17.19 16.68
N ARG A 115 -32.59 17.60 17.02
CA ARG A 115 -32.33 18.59 18.07
C ARG A 115 -32.97 19.94 17.74
N ILE A 116 -32.71 20.47 16.55
CA ILE A 116 -33.28 21.75 16.10
C ILE A 116 -34.81 21.69 16.09
N LEU A 117 -35.41 20.59 15.64
CA LEU A 117 -36.86 20.42 15.67
C LEU A 117 -37.43 20.42 17.10
N LYS A 118 -36.69 19.94 18.09
CA LYS A 118 -37.10 19.99 19.51
C LYS A 118 -37.00 21.41 20.06
N ASP A 119 -35.88 22.08 19.79
CA ASP A 119 -35.60 23.43 20.28
C ASP A 119 -36.63 24.43 19.74
N ASP A 120 -37.06 24.27 18.49
CA ASP A 120 -38.09 25.10 17.85
C ASP A 120 -39.54 24.70 18.25
N GLY A 121 -39.73 23.68 19.09
CA GLY A 121 -41.05 23.17 19.47
C GLY A 121 -41.83 22.47 18.34
N LEU A 122 -41.17 22.18 17.22
CA LEU A 122 -41.78 21.64 16.00
C LEU A 122 -41.83 20.10 15.97
N TYR A 123 -41.15 19.43 16.90
CA TYR A 123 -40.96 17.97 16.92
C TYR A 123 -42.26 17.14 16.85
N LEU A 124 -43.37 17.70 17.31
CA LEU A 124 -44.70 17.06 17.35
C LEU A 124 -45.60 17.43 16.16
N GLU A 125 -45.12 18.21 15.19
CA GLU A 125 -45.91 18.55 14.01
C GLU A 125 -46.22 17.34 13.12
N HIS A 126 -47.27 17.46 12.31
CA HIS A 126 -47.62 16.46 11.32
C HIS A 126 -46.46 16.22 10.33
N PRO A 127 -46.14 14.96 9.96
CA PRO A 127 -44.99 14.60 9.11
C PRO A 127 -44.82 15.42 7.83
N ASN A 128 -45.93 15.80 7.18
CA ASN A 128 -45.89 16.60 5.95
C ASN A 128 -45.32 18.02 6.17
N LYS A 129 -45.57 18.65 7.33
CA LYS A 129 -45.00 19.97 7.65
C LYS A 129 -43.53 19.85 8.05
N LEU A 130 -43.20 18.79 8.79
CA LEU A 130 -41.82 18.49 9.18
C LEU A 130 -40.91 18.31 7.97
N GLU A 131 -41.36 17.68 6.89
CA GLU A 131 -40.52 17.46 5.70
C GLU A 131 -39.95 18.78 5.14
N LYS A 132 -40.77 19.83 5.02
CA LYS A 132 -40.32 21.14 4.53
C LYS A 132 -39.26 21.74 5.45
N ARG A 133 -39.49 21.69 6.77
CA ARG A 133 -38.54 22.20 7.78
C ARG A 133 -37.22 21.46 7.77
N VAL A 134 -37.27 20.12 7.63
CA VAL A 134 -36.06 19.30 7.56
C VAL A 134 -35.23 19.64 6.32
N ARG A 135 -35.86 19.98 5.18
CA ARG A 135 -35.15 20.45 3.98
C ARG A 135 -34.40 21.77 4.23
N ASP A 136 -35.03 22.71 4.92
CA ASP A 136 -34.41 23.99 5.26
C ASP A 136 -33.20 23.79 6.18
N ILE A 137 -33.34 22.97 7.23
CA ILE A 137 -32.25 22.63 8.16
C ILE A 137 -31.12 21.91 7.42
N TRP A 138 -31.46 20.95 6.55
CA TRP A 138 -30.49 20.25 5.71
C TRP A 138 -29.70 21.21 4.82
N GLY A 139 -30.34 22.25 4.27
CA GLY A 139 -29.67 23.30 3.48
C GLY A 139 -28.46 23.89 4.20
N ASN A 140 -28.60 24.17 5.50
CA ASN A 140 -27.52 24.71 6.34
C ASN A 140 -26.41 23.67 6.64
N GLN A 141 -26.75 22.38 6.63
CA GLN A 141 -25.81 21.29 6.92
C GLN A 141 -25.20 20.63 5.68
N LYS A 142 -25.67 20.99 4.48
CA LYS A 142 -25.25 20.42 3.20
C LYS A 142 -23.74 20.46 2.98
N HIS A 143 -23.08 21.48 3.52
CA HIS A 143 -21.63 21.64 3.46
C HIS A 143 -20.85 20.46 4.09
N LYS A 144 -21.41 19.74 5.07
CA LYS A 144 -20.80 18.53 5.63
C LYS A 144 -20.79 17.38 4.62
N ALA A 145 -21.92 17.17 3.94
CA ALA A 145 -22.02 16.16 2.90
C ALA A 145 -21.16 16.51 1.67
N ILE A 146 -21.09 17.78 1.30
CA ILE A 146 -20.17 18.24 0.25
C ILE A 146 -18.72 17.91 0.61
N ARG A 147 -18.29 18.22 1.84
CA ARG A 147 -16.93 17.89 2.29
C ARG A 147 -16.66 16.39 2.23
N PHE A 148 -17.57 15.58 2.74
CA PHE A 148 -17.47 14.12 2.68
C PHE A 148 -17.38 13.59 1.24
N THR A 149 -18.34 13.93 0.36
CA THR A 149 -18.38 13.36 -0.99
C THR A 149 -17.17 13.76 -1.82
N ARG A 150 -16.71 15.01 -1.70
CA ARG A 150 -15.52 15.50 -2.41
C ARG A 150 -14.24 14.86 -1.88
N THR A 151 -14.05 14.81 -0.56
CA THR A 151 -12.87 14.19 0.04
C THR A 151 -12.80 12.70 -0.30
N PHE A 152 -13.90 11.97 -0.13
CA PHE A 152 -13.97 10.55 -0.45
C PHE A 152 -13.65 10.28 -1.93
N THR A 153 -14.30 11.03 -2.83
CA THR A 153 -14.08 10.88 -4.27
C THR A 153 -12.65 11.22 -4.66
N ALA A 154 -12.08 12.29 -4.10
CA ALA A 154 -10.72 12.71 -4.38
C ALA A 154 -9.69 11.68 -3.88
N ASP A 155 -9.92 11.08 -2.72
CA ASP A 155 -9.02 10.09 -2.14
C ASP A 155 -8.97 8.83 -3.00
N VAL A 156 -10.14 8.30 -3.37
CA VAL A 156 -10.26 7.17 -4.31
C VAL A 156 -9.64 7.52 -5.67
N ALA A 157 -9.94 8.70 -6.21
CA ALA A 157 -9.47 9.11 -7.53
C ALA A 157 -7.95 9.22 -7.59
N THR A 158 -7.33 9.85 -6.58
CA THR A 158 -5.88 10.04 -6.51
C THR A 158 -5.17 8.74 -6.20
N ASN A 159 -5.73 7.86 -5.36
CA ASN A 159 -5.16 6.53 -5.12
C ASN A 159 -5.14 5.69 -6.42
N THR A 160 -6.24 5.75 -7.18
CA THR A 160 -6.34 5.05 -8.47
C THR A 160 -5.32 5.58 -9.47
N GLU A 161 -5.11 6.90 -9.51
CA GLU A 161 -4.10 7.53 -10.37
C GLU A 161 -2.67 7.15 -9.95
N LEU A 162 -2.36 7.19 -8.65
CA LEU A 162 -1.07 6.73 -8.09
C LEU A 162 -0.79 5.28 -8.51
N TRP A 163 -1.76 4.39 -8.30
CA TRP A 163 -1.62 3.00 -8.73
C TRP A 163 -1.40 2.89 -10.24
N ARG A 164 -2.15 3.63 -11.05
CA ARG A 164 -2.01 3.57 -12.51
C ARG A 164 -0.66 4.10 -12.99
N TYR A 165 -0.06 5.08 -12.30
CA TYR A 165 1.30 5.50 -12.55
C TYR A 165 2.31 4.39 -12.24
N GLN A 166 2.17 3.69 -11.11
CA GLN A 166 3.02 2.54 -10.75
C GLN A 166 2.88 1.41 -11.79
N ASP A 167 1.65 1.06 -12.16
CA ASP A 167 1.31 0.09 -13.21
C ASP A 167 1.90 0.50 -14.58
N SER A 168 2.13 1.79 -14.82
CA SER A 168 2.76 2.28 -16.05
C SER A 168 4.29 2.40 -15.97
N GLY A 169 4.91 1.94 -14.88
CA GLY A 169 6.36 2.01 -14.67
C GLY A 169 6.89 3.42 -14.41
N ILE A 170 6.07 4.31 -13.84
CA ILE A 170 6.51 5.65 -13.44
C ILE A 170 7.12 5.58 -12.03
N ASP A 171 8.42 5.86 -11.94
CA ASP A 171 9.17 5.79 -10.67
C ASP A 171 9.02 7.03 -9.79
N ASP A 172 8.85 8.21 -10.41
CA ASP A 172 8.86 9.50 -9.71
C ASP A 172 7.60 10.32 -10.03
N LEU A 173 6.99 10.88 -8.98
CA LEU A 173 5.79 11.71 -9.04
C LEU A 173 6.09 13.07 -8.43
N GLN A 174 5.72 14.15 -9.11
CA GLN A 174 5.87 15.50 -8.61
C GLN A 174 4.51 16.04 -8.12
N PHE A 175 4.48 16.64 -6.94
CA PHE A 175 3.27 17.23 -6.38
C PHE A 175 3.00 18.58 -7.03
N TYR A 176 1.82 18.73 -7.61
CA TYR A 176 1.41 19.92 -8.33
C TYR A 176 0.20 20.57 -7.66
N ALA A 177 0.38 21.82 -7.25
CA ALA A 177 -0.70 22.70 -6.85
C ALA A 177 -0.77 23.85 -7.87
N LYS A 178 -1.99 24.26 -8.24
CA LYS A 178 -2.17 25.54 -8.91
C LYS A 178 -1.96 26.64 -7.88
N ILE A 179 -0.93 27.46 -8.06
CA ILE A 179 -0.54 28.53 -7.13
C ILE A 179 -1.38 29.78 -7.44
N ASP A 180 -2.41 29.99 -6.63
CA ASP A 180 -3.34 31.12 -6.67
C ASP A 180 -3.71 31.57 -5.25
N ASP A 181 -4.66 32.51 -5.14
CA ASP A 181 -5.20 33.05 -3.89
C ASP A 181 -5.94 32.01 -3.04
N LYS A 182 -6.31 30.88 -3.64
CA LYS A 182 -7.06 29.77 -3.02
C LYS A 182 -6.17 28.57 -2.71
N THR A 183 -4.87 28.64 -2.95
CA THR A 183 -3.94 27.57 -2.58
C THR A 183 -3.73 27.57 -1.08
N SER A 184 -4.03 26.45 -0.45
CA SER A 184 -3.81 26.25 0.99
C SER A 184 -2.31 26.19 1.34
N PRO A 185 -1.94 26.45 2.61
CA PRO A 185 -0.58 26.26 3.09
C PRO A 185 -0.03 24.85 2.81
N GLN A 186 -0.85 23.81 3.04
CA GLN A 186 -0.50 22.40 2.79
C GLN A 186 -0.08 22.18 1.34
N CYS A 187 -0.89 22.66 0.40
CA CYS A 187 -0.65 22.46 -1.03
C CYS A 187 0.49 23.33 -1.56
N ARG A 188 0.64 24.55 -1.03
CA ARG A 188 1.73 25.46 -1.40
C ARG A 188 3.07 24.92 -0.93
N MET A 189 3.14 24.41 0.30
CA MET A 189 4.35 23.83 0.90
C MET A 189 4.84 22.61 0.12
N LEU A 190 3.93 21.71 -0.26
CA LEU A 190 4.29 20.49 -1.01
C LEU A 190 4.44 20.73 -2.51
N HIS A 191 4.15 21.93 -3.03
CA HIS A 191 4.28 22.20 -4.45
C HIS A 191 5.72 22.01 -4.95
N GLY A 192 5.87 21.21 -6.00
CA GLY A 192 7.14 20.91 -6.62
C GLY A 192 7.91 19.76 -5.97
N THR A 193 7.49 19.27 -4.80
CA THR A 193 8.12 18.12 -4.15
C THR A 193 7.98 16.87 -5.00
N ILE A 194 9.08 16.12 -5.13
CA ILE A 194 9.15 14.86 -5.86
C ILE A 194 9.12 13.71 -4.86
N PHE A 195 8.27 12.73 -5.13
CA PHE A 195 8.14 11.51 -4.37
C PHE A 195 8.49 10.34 -5.27
N ARG A 196 9.08 9.29 -4.72
CA ARG A 196 9.09 8.00 -5.42
C ARG A 196 7.67 7.41 -5.38
N ALA A 197 7.24 6.80 -6.48
CA ALA A 197 5.90 6.24 -6.60
C ALA A 197 5.66 5.08 -5.61
N ASP A 198 6.71 4.37 -5.20
CA ASP A 198 6.66 3.25 -4.25
C ASP A 198 6.80 3.68 -2.77
N SER A 199 7.02 4.96 -2.49
CA SER A 199 7.38 5.41 -1.15
C SER A 199 6.18 5.52 -0.19
N PRO A 200 6.37 5.33 1.13
CA PRO A 200 5.30 5.58 2.10
C PRO A 200 4.89 7.07 2.14
N GLU A 201 5.82 7.99 1.84
CA GLU A 201 5.56 9.43 1.80
C GLU A 201 4.59 9.81 0.69
N VAL A 202 4.65 9.19 -0.50
CA VAL A 202 3.67 9.49 -1.55
C VAL A 202 2.27 9.05 -1.13
N ARG A 203 2.14 7.94 -0.39
CA ARG A 203 0.85 7.47 0.13
C ARG A 203 0.31 8.40 1.21
N ARG A 204 1.18 8.93 2.08
CA ARG A 204 0.82 9.87 3.16
C ARG A 204 0.45 11.26 2.64
N TYR A 205 1.19 11.76 1.64
CA TYR A 205 1.08 13.13 1.15
C TYR A 205 0.41 13.25 -0.23
N ARG A 206 -0.22 12.18 -0.74
CA ARG A 206 -1.07 12.28 -1.94
C ARG A 206 -2.33 13.12 -1.66
N PRO A 207 -2.79 13.93 -2.61
CA PRO A 207 -4.10 14.56 -2.52
C PRO A 207 -5.24 13.55 -2.23
N PRO A 208 -6.33 13.97 -1.56
CA PRO A 208 -6.53 15.29 -0.97
C PRO A 208 -5.79 15.45 0.37
N LEU A 209 -5.27 16.65 0.64
CA LEU A 209 -4.61 16.98 1.92
C LEU A 209 -5.49 17.79 2.89
N HIS A 210 -6.62 18.27 2.39
CA HIS A 210 -7.59 19.08 3.11
C HIS A 210 -8.91 19.07 2.33
N PHE A 211 -9.97 19.62 2.93
CA PHE A 211 -11.24 19.80 2.22
C PHE A 211 -11.08 20.71 1.00
N HIS A 212 -11.72 20.34 -0.11
CA HIS A 212 -11.63 21.05 -1.39
C HIS A 212 -10.21 21.15 -1.96
N CYS A 213 -9.34 20.18 -1.66
CA CYS A 213 -8.03 20.07 -2.31
C CYS A 213 -8.19 19.98 -3.83
N ARG A 214 -7.38 20.78 -4.55
CA ARG A 214 -7.33 20.84 -6.03
C ARG A 214 -5.99 20.34 -6.58
N SER A 215 -5.09 19.91 -5.71
CA SER A 215 -3.75 19.47 -6.08
C SER A 215 -3.77 18.10 -6.75
N ASP A 216 -2.68 17.77 -7.42
CA ASP A 216 -2.54 16.60 -8.28
C ASP A 216 -1.14 16.00 -8.14
N LEU A 217 -0.99 14.71 -8.42
CA LEU A 217 0.32 14.07 -8.60
C LEU A 217 0.60 13.95 -10.09
N ILE A 218 1.76 14.43 -10.52
CA ILE A 218 2.12 14.48 -11.94
C ILE A 218 3.29 13.55 -12.20
N PRO A 219 3.27 12.75 -13.28
CA PRO A 219 4.36 11.84 -13.56
C PRO A 219 5.59 12.62 -13.97
N VAL A 220 6.73 12.27 -13.40
CA VAL A 220 8.04 12.73 -13.87
C VAL A 220 8.47 11.77 -14.97
N PRO A 221 8.75 12.25 -16.20
CA PRO A 221 9.25 11.37 -17.26
C PRO A 221 10.54 10.67 -16.84
N VAL A 222 10.67 9.37 -17.12
CA VAL A 222 11.88 8.58 -16.81
C VAL A 222 13.16 9.19 -17.42
N THR A 223 13.01 9.92 -18.53
CA THR A 223 14.12 10.63 -19.20
C THR A 223 14.56 11.91 -18.49
N ARG A 224 13.76 12.46 -17.57
CA ARG A 224 14.07 13.69 -16.84
C ARG A 224 14.97 13.36 -15.66
N LYS A 225 16.17 13.94 -15.64
CA LYS A 225 17.02 13.90 -14.44
C LYS A 225 16.34 14.65 -13.29
N VAL A 226 16.12 13.94 -12.19
CA VAL A 226 15.55 14.49 -10.96
C VAL A 226 16.65 15.14 -10.14
N ASP A 227 16.44 16.40 -9.73
CA ASP A 227 17.30 17.06 -8.74
C ASP A 227 17.04 16.41 -7.36
N PRO A 228 18.07 15.81 -6.71
CA PRO A 228 17.91 15.21 -5.40
C PRO A 228 17.30 16.16 -4.36
N LYS A 229 17.54 17.47 -4.44
CA LYS A 229 17.00 18.50 -3.51
C LYS A 229 15.49 18.71 -3.63
N MET A 230 14.90 18.24 -4.72
CA MET A 230 13.45 18.28 -4.94
C MET A 230 12.76 17.05 -4.36
N ARG A 231 13.50 15.97 -4.05
CA ARG A 231 12.94 14.79 -3.40
C ARG A 231 12.50 15.10 -1.99
N PHE A 232 11.38 14.52 -1.55
CA PHE A 232 10.77 14.80 -0.25
C PHE A 232 11.77 14.73 0.90
N GLU A 233 12.61 13.69 0.95
CA GLU A 233 13.61 13.45 1.99
C GLU A 233 14.71 14.53 2.07
N ASN A 234 14.95 15.26 0.98
CA ASN A 234 15.96 16.32 0.89
C ASN A 234 15.34 17.71 0.71
N ARG A 235 14.02 17.82 0.70
CA ARG A 235 13.32 19.05 0.33
C ARG A 235 13.43 20.09 1.44
N ASN A 236 13.96 21.26 1.09
CA ASN A 236 13.90 22.42 2.00
C ASN A 236 12.54 23.13 1.93
N PHE A 237 11.63 22.81 2.85
CA PHE A 237 10.29 23.40 2.94
C PHE A 237 10.24 24.86 3.39
N SER A 238 11.37 25.46 3.82
CA SER A 238 11.41 26.89 4.19
C SER A 238 11.34 27.85 3.00
N ARG A 239 11.41 27.33 1.77
CA ARG A 239 11.26 28.12 0.53
C ARG A 239 10.10 27.59 -0.30
N SER A 240 9.16 28.47 -0.60
CA SER A 240 8.05 28.12 -1.49
C SER A 240 8.55 27.99 -2.93
N MET A 241 7.74 27.35 -3.77
CA MET A 241 7.97 27.29 -5.21
C MET A 241 6.99 28.19 -5.96
N ASP A 242 7.47 28.82 -7.03
CA ASP A 242 6.59 29.40 -8.04
C ASP A 242 5.87 28.31 -8.84
N GLN A 243 4.95 28.70 -9.72
CA GLN A 243 4.17 27.76 -10.53
C GLN A 243 5.03 26.89 -11.47
N LYS A 244 6.25 27.34 -11.80
CA LYS A 244 7.23 26.66 -12.67
C LYS A 244 8.25 25.85 -11.86
N PHE A 245 8.03 25.69 -10.55
CA PHE A 245 8.90 24.97 -9.62
C PHE A 245 10.24 25.65 -9.32
N ASN A 246 10.36 26.96 -9.54
CA ASN A 246 11.54 27.71 -9.11
C ASN A 246 11.38 28.12 -7.65
N PRO A 247 12.42 27.95 -6.80
CA PRO A 247 12.40 28.45 -5.44
C PRO A 247 12.21 29.97 -5.43
N LEU A 248 11.26 30.43 -4.63
CA LEU A 248 11.09 31.83 -4.32
C LEU A 248 12.08 32.25 -3.23
N ASP A 249 12.36 33.55 -3.15
CA ASP A 249 13.18 34.13 -2.07
C ASP A 249 12.33 34.44 -0.82
N ASP A 250 11.20 33.75 -0.67
CA ASP A 250 10.40 33.81 0.53
C ASP A 250 10.96 32.84 1.59
N ARG A 251 10.87 33.24 2.85
CA ARG A 251 11.16 32.35 3.97
C ARG A 251 9.87 32.08 4.72
N VAL A 252 9.47 30.81 4.70
CA VAL A 252 8.36 30.31 5.49
C VAL A 252 8.88 29.99 6.89
N ASP A 253 8.15 30.47 7.89
CA ASP A 253 8.45 30.23 9.30
C ASP A 253 8.40 28.73 9.64
N LYS A 254 9.31 28.26 10.50
CA LYS A 254 9.42 26.84 10.86
C LYS A 254 8.17 26.34 11.57
N ASP A 255 7.59 27.13 12.47
CA ASP A 255 6.39 26.73 13.22
C ASP A 255 5.19 26.57 12.28
N LEU A 256 5.13 27.38 11.21
CA LEU A 256 4.11 27.23 10.17
C LEU A 256 4.29 25.94 9.36
N ILE A 257 5.53 25.53 9.08
CA ILE A 257 5.84 24.26 8.38
C ILE A 257 5.42 23.08 9.24
N ASP A 258 5.84 23.06 10.51
CA ASP A 258 5.55 21.98 11.45
C ASP A 258 4.03 21.84 11.62
N LYS A 259 3.32 22.97 11.84
CA LYS A 259 1.86 23.00 11.88
C LYS A 259 1.21 22.51 10.59
N THR A 260 1.79 22.80 9.43
CA THR A 260 1.24 22.37 8.14
C THR A 260 1.31 20.85 8.00
N PHE A 261 2.39 20.21 8.45
CA PHE A 261 2.47 18.75 8.51
C PHE A 261 1.48 18.15 9.51
N GLU A 262 1.37 18.73 10.71
CA GLU A 262 0.39 18.30 11.73
C GLU A 262 -1.06 18.40 11.22
N ASP A 263 -1.40 19.48 10.50
CA ASP A 263 -2.73 19.66 9.90
C ASP A 263 -3.03 18.57 8.85
N ILE A 264 -2.02 18.18 8.05
CA ILE A 264 -2.15 17.09 7.07
C ILE A 264 -2.37 15.76 7.79
N ASP A 265 -1.61 15.48 8.83
CA ASP A 265 -1.72 14.23 9.59
C ASP A 265 -3.09 14.13 10.28
N THR A 266 -3.52 15.21 10.94
CA THR A 266 -4.86 15.30 11.55
C THR A 266 -5.97 15.09 10.51
N PHE A 267 -5.81 15.65 9.30
CA PHE A 267 -6.76 15.43 8.22
C PHE A 267 -6.76 13.97 7.76
N ASN A 268 -5.58 13.38 7.59
CA ASN A 268 -5.41 12.01 7.14
C ASN A 268 -6.03 11.02 8.13
N GLU A 269 -5.72 11.15 9.42
CA GLU A 269 -6.27 10.30 10.48
C GLU A 269 -7.81 10.29 10.50
N LYS A 270 -8.41 11.43 10.18
CA LYS A 270 -9.87 11.60 10.29
C LYS A 270 -10.64 11.27 9.02
N TYR A 271 -10.07 11.51 7.85
CA TYR A 271 -10.82 11.48 6.58
C TYR A 271 -10.21 10.62 5.48
N ARG A 272 -8.96 10.18 5.61
CA ARG A 272 -8.34 9.30 4.61
C ARG A 272 -8.87 7.89 4.77
N ILE A 273 -9.13 7.23 3.64
CA ILE A 273 -9.47 5.82 3.59
C ILE A 273 -8.20 5.03 3.89
N ASP A 274 -8.32 4.02 4.74
CA ASP A 274 -7.22 3.12 5.06
C ASP A 274 -6.62 2.51 3.78
N GLN A 275 -5.29 2.51 3.69
CA GLN A 275 -4.60 2.03 2.49
C GLN A 275 -4.88 0.55 2.22
N PHE A 276 -5.07 -0.28 3.26
CA PHE A 276 -5.44 -1.68 3.10
C PHE A 276 -6.80 -1.83 2.41
N ILE A 277 -7.80 -1.01 2.78
CA ILE A 277 -9.12 -1.01 2.14
C ILE A 277 -9.02 -0.59 0.68
N LEU A 278 -8.19 0.42 0.40
CA LEU A 278 -7.94 0.89 -0.96
C LEU A 278 -7.31 -0.20 -1.83
N ASP A 279 -6.27 -0.87 -1.32
CA ASP A 279 -5.53 -1.90 -2.03
C ASP A 279 -6.39 -3.16 -2.26
N GLU A 280 -7.13 -3.62 -1.24
CA GLU A 280 -8.05 -4.77 -1.34
C GLU A 280 -9.17 -4.54 -2.35
N ASP A 281 -9.73 -3.32 -2.40
CA ASP A 281 -10.79 -2.98 -3.35
C ASP A 281 -10.27 -2.84 -4.77
N LEU A 282 -9.06 -2.31 -4.93
CA LEU A 282 -8.51 -1.94 -6.23
C LEU A 282 -8.44 -3.14 -7.17
N GLU A 283 -7.84 -4.26 -6.75
CA GLU A 283 -7.70 -5.46 -7.60
C GLU A 283 -9.08 -6.01 -8.02
N ALA A 284 -9.97 -6.21 -7.05
CA ALA A 284 -11.30 -6.74 -7.30
C ALA A 284 -12.13 -5.81 -8.19
N ARG A 285 -11.97 -4.49 -8.04
CA ARG A 285 -12.68 -3.50 -8.85
C ARG A 285 -12.12 -3.42 -10.27
N LEU A 286 -10.80 -3.47 -10.45
CA LEU A 286 -10.19 -3.51 -11.78
C LEU A 286 -10.67 -4.72 -12.58
N GLN A 287 -10.70 -5.90 -11.94
CA GLN A 287 -11.24 -7.12 -12.53
C GLN A 287 -12.72 -6.95 -12.91
N LYS A 288 -13.54 -6.41 -11.99
CA LYS A 288 -14.95 -6.12 -12.22
C LYS A 288 -15.20 -5.17 -13.39
N LEU A 289 -14.33 -4.17 -13.55
CA LEU A 289 -14.45 -3.15 -14.59
C LEU A 289 -13.81 -3.57 -15.91
N ASN A 290 -13.20 -4.76 -15.96
CA ASN A 290 -12.45 -5.25 -17.10
C ASN A 290 -11.40 -4.22 -17.58
N VAL A 291 -10.74 -3.57 -16.60
CA VAL A 291 -9.64 -2.65 -16.88
C VAL A 291 -8.40 -3.48 -17.14
N GLN A 292 -7.76 -3.24 -18.28
CA GLN A 292 -6.47 -3.84 -18.57
C GLN A 292 -5.41 -3.24 -17.65
N VAL A 293 -4.82 -4.09 -16.82
CA VAL A 293 -3.56 -3.79 -16.12
C VAL A 293 -2.45 -3.76 -17.18
N LEU A 294 -1.66 -2.70 -17.23
CA LEU A 294 -0.64 -2.49 -18.28
C LEU A 294 0.63 -3.26 -17.98
N THR A 295 0.96 -3.34 -16.71
CA THR A 295 1.78 -4.36 -16.09
C THR A 295 0.94 -5.63 -15.99
N GLU A 296 1.38 -6.70 -16.63
CA GLU A 296 1.11 -8.00 -16.06
C GLU A 296 1.69 -7.96 -14.63
N LEU A 297 0.99 -8.52 -13.62
CA LEU A 297 1.46 -8.64 -12.22
C LEU A 297 2.99 -8.60 -12.13
N PRO A 298 3.55 -7.70 -11.32
CA PRO A 298 4.74 -6.90 -11.62
C PRO A 298 5.73 -7.58 -12.58
N SER A 299 5.62 -7.37 -13.88
CA SER A 299 6.67 -7.75 -14.82
C SER A 299 7.64 -6.59 -15.00
N GLY A 300 8.71 -6.57 -14.20
CA GLY A 300 9.84 -5.65 -14.41
C GLY A 300 10.90 -5.74 -13.32
N LYS A 301 10.49 -6.03 -12.09
CA LYS A 301 11.37 -6.57 -11.07
C LYS A 301 11.22 -8.08 -11.12
N SER A 302 12.31 -8.79 -11.39
CA SER A 302 12.30 -10.23 -11.18
C SER A 302 11.91 -10.52 -9.72
N ARG A 303 11.36 -11.70 -9.43
CA ARG A 303 11.15 -12.18 -8.06
C ARG A 303 12.39 -11.90 -7.21
N GLU A 304 13.57 -12.14 -7.78
CA GLU A 304 14.84 -11.82 -7.15
C GLU A 304 14.91 -10.36 -6.71
N SER A 305 14.58 -9.39 -7.57
CA SER A 305 14.59 -7.97 -7.21
C SER A 305 13.57 -7.63 -6.12
N ILE A 306 12.40 -8.30 -6.07
CA ILE A 306 11.43 -8.08 -5.00
C ILE A 306 12.01 -8.56 -3.66
N ILE A 307 12.53 -9.79 -3.62
CA ILE A 307 13.17 -10.33 -2.42
C ILE A 307 14.32 -9.43 -1.97
N ARG A 308 15.10 -8.90 -2.91
CA ARG A 308 16.22 -7.97 -2.63
C ARG A 308 15.78 -6.68 -1.95
N ASP A 309 14.63 -6.10 -2.32
CA ASP A 309 14.12 -4.89 -1.68
C ASP A 309 13.81 -5.14 -0.20
N TYR A 310 13.21 -6.30 0.13
CA TYR A 310 12.96 -6.68 1.52
C TYR A 310 14.24 -7.03 2.28
N GLU A 311 15.22 -7.66 1.62
CA GLU A 311 16.53 -7.96 2.19
C GLU A 311 17.23 -6.70 2.71
N VAL A 312 17.11 -5.56 2.01
CA VAL A 312 17.68 -4.27 2.44
C VAL A 312 17.20 -3.87 3.84
N ASP A 313 15.96 -4.17 4.19
CA ASP A 313 15.38 -3.78 5.47
C ASP A 313 15.64 -4.80 6.57
N ILE A 314 15.53 -6.09 6.28
CA ILE A 314 15.78 -7.12 7.30
C ILE A 314 17.25 -7.19 7.74
N LYS A 315 18.20 -6.86 6.84
CA LYS A 315 19.65 -6.80 7.17
C LYS A 315 20.00 -5.79 8.28
N LYS A 316 19.18 -4.75 8.46
CA LYS A 316 19.40 -3.70 9.47
C LYS A 316 18.97 -4.12 10.88
N ARG A 317 18.29 -5.27 11.00
CA ARG A 317 17.67 -5.70 12.26
C ARG A 317 18.69 -6.37 13.19
N LYS A 318 18.50 -6.14 14.49
CA LYS A 318 19.25 -6.82 15.57
C LYS A 318 18.65 -8.17 15.97
N THR A 319 17.48 -8.50 15.41
CA THR A 319 16.78 -9.77 15.57
C THR A 319 16.51 -10.37 14.20
N GLU A 320 16.34 -11.68 14.15
CA GLU A 320 15.99 -12.38 12.92
C GLU A 320 14.56 -12.05 12.48
N LYS A 321 14.38 -11.95 11.17
CA LYS A 321 13.09 -11.83 10.52
C LYS A 321 13.13 -12.67 9.26
N ALA A 322 12.13 -13.53 9.09
CA ALA A 322 11.93 -14.35 7.90
C ALA A 322 10.71 -13.87 7.12
N ILE A 323 10.80 -13.93 5.80
CA ILE A 323 9.73 -13.58 4.86
C ILE A 323 9.65 -14.69 3.81
N LEU A 324 8.42 -15.14 3.54
CA LEU A 324 8.10 -16.17 2.57
C LEU A 324 7.39 -15.54 1.36
N PHE A 325 7.80 -15.93 0.16
CA PHE A 325 7.29 -15.41 -1.10
C PHE A 325 6.79 -16.51 -2.03
N ASP A 326 5.73 -16.23 -2.79
CA ASP A 326 5.32 -17.09 -3.90
C ASP A 326 6.24 -16.94 -5.14
N GLU A 327 5.94 -17.67 -6.21
CA GLU A 327 6.72 -17.65 -7.44
C GLU A 327 6.75 -16.26 -8.13
N LYS A 328 5.74 -15.43 -7.88
CA LYS A 328 5.59 -14.07 -8.42
C LYS A 328 6.23 -13.00 -7.52
N GLY A 329 6.69 -13.37 -6.33
CA GLY A 329 7.26 -12.45 -5.34
C GLY A 329 6.24 -11.81 -4.40
N ASN A 330 5.00 -12.34 -4.32
CA ASN A 330 4.04 -11.89 -3.32
C ASN A 330 4.37 -12.49 -1.95
N ILE A 331 4.22 -11.71 -0.88
CA ILE A 331 4.44 -12.19 0.48
C ILE A 331 3.30 -13.13 0.90
N LEU A 332 3.67 -14.31 1.36
CA LEU A 332 2.77 -15.31 1.94
C LEU A 332 2.80 -15.29 3.48
N LEU A 333 3.96 -14.96 4.07
CA LEU A 333 4.17 -14.96 5.52
C LEU A 333 5.35 -14.04 5.90
N GLU A 334 5.21 -13.34 7.02
CA GLU A 334 6.32 -12.65 7.69
C GLU A 334 6.40 -13.07 9.15
N LYS A 335 7.60 -13.37 9.64
CA LYS A 335 7.83 -13.79 11.04
C LYS A 335 9.02 -13.06 11.63
N THR A 336 8.82 -12.44 12.79
CA THR A 336 9.92 -11.89 13.59
C THR A 336 10.32 -12.90 14.66
N GLY A 337 11.62 -13.16 14.76
CA GLY A 337 12.23 -14.04 15.74
C GLY A 337 13.02 -13.31 16.83
N GLY A 338 13.83 -14.08 17.55
CA GLY A 338 14.79 -13.61 18.54
C GLY A 338 16.09 -13.11 17.93
N VAL A 339 17.17 -13.11 18.71
CA VAL A 339 18.48 -12.60 18.27
C VAL A 339 19.13 -13.50 17.21
N ASP A 340 18.92 -14.81 17.33
CA ASP A 340 19.59 -15.87 16.58
C ASP A 340 18.64 -17.05 16.25
N TYR A 341 17.33 -16.79 16.25
CA TYR A 341 16.34 -17.78 15.85
C TYR A 341 15.05 -17.14 15.35
N VAL A 342 14.34 -17.85 14.48
CA VAL A 342 12.95 -17.63 14.12
C VAL A 342 12.21 -18.97 14.12
N SER A 343 10.99 -19.00 14.69
CA SER A 343 10.21 -20.23 14.87
C SER A 343 8.89 -20.16 14.12
N PHE A 344 8.45 -21.29 13.58
CA PHE A 344 7.22 -21.42 12.80
C PHE A 344 6.30 -22.49 13.40
N THR A 345 4.99 -22.31 13.29
CA THR A 345 4.00 -23.36 13.63
C THR A 345 3.83 -24.35 12.48
N ASP A 346 3.24 -25.52 12.77
CA ASP A 346 2.97 -26.53 11.74
C ASP A 346 2.02 -26.01 10.64
N GLU A 347 1.07 -25.13 10.98
CA GLU A 347 0.20 -24.46 10.00
C GLU A 347 0.97 -23.50 9.10
N GLU A 348 1.94 -22.76 9.65
CA GLU A 348 2.79 -21.85 8.89
C GLU A 348 3.70 -22.63 7.94
N VAL A 349 4.27 -23.76 8.40
CA VAL A 349 5.15 -24.62 7.59
C VAL A 349 4.42 -25.21 6.36
N LYS A 350 3.08 -25.38 6.41
CA LYS A 350 2.30 -25.82 5.24
C LYS A 350 2.36 -24.84 4.06
N LEU A 351 2.72 -23.57 4.29
CA LEU A 351 2.87 -22.57 3.24
C LEU A 351 4.21 -22.66 2.50
N PHE A 352 5.17 -23.45 2.98
CA PHE A 352 6.56 -23.42 2.51
C PHE A 352 6.77 -24.24 1.22
N GLU A 353 5.90 -25.19 0.91
CA GLU A 353 6.12 -26.06 -0.24
C GLU A 353 6.12 -25.26 -1.55
N GLY A 354 7.24 -25.28 -2.27
CA GLY A 354 7.41 -24.60 -3.56
C GLY A 354 7.62 -23.08 -3.48
N THR A 355 7.86 -22.52 -2.30
CA THR A 355 8.00 -21.07 -2.08
C THR A 355 9.44 -20.65 -1.83
N PHE A 356 9.68 -19.34 -1.78
CA PHE A 356 11.00 -18.72 -1.65
C PHE A 356 11.09 -18.04 -0.29
N MET A 357 12.07 -18.39 0.53
CA MET A 357 12.24 -17.79 1.85
C MET A 357 13.51 -16.95 1.93
N THR A 358 13.43 -15.77 2.51
CA THR A 358 14.60 -14.97 2.92
C THR A 358 14.54 -14.66 4.41
N HIS A 359 15.68 -14.67 5.08
CA HIS A 359 15.82 -14.26 6.48
C HIS A 359 17.15 -13.56 6.71
N ASN A 360 17.28 -12.74 7.75
CA ASN A 360 18.55 -12.11 8.12
C ASN A 360 19.25 -12.83 9.27
N HIS A 361 20.58 -12.89 9.20
CA HIS A 361 21.44 -13.21 10.34
C HIS A 361 22.08 -11.91 10.84
N PRO A 362 21.78 -11.42 12.05
CA PRO A 362 22.38 -10.18 12.56
C PRO A 362 23.92 -10.20 12.59
N ARG A 363 24.53 -11.38 12.77
CA ARG A 363 25.99 -11.59 12.71
C ARG A 363 26.54 -11.76 11.29
N SER A 364 25.69 -11.72 10.26
CA SER A 364 26.06 -11.83 8.84
C SER A 364 26.73 -13.15 8.41
N SER A 365 26.65 -14.20 9.24
CA SER A 365 27.10 -15.55 8.91
C SER A 365 26.18 -16.22 7.88
N SER A 366 26.66 -17.30 7.25
CA SER A 366 25.85 -18.13 6.35
C SER A 366 24.86 -19.05 7.10
N PHE A 367 24.16 -19.92 6.37
CA PHE A 367 23.13 -20.82 6.89
C PHE A 367 23.64 -21.69 8.05
N SER A 368 22.79 -21.84 9.06
CA SER A 368 22.91 -22.90 10.06
C SER A 368 22.50 -24.25 9.48
N MET A 369 22.81 -25.32 10.21
CA MET A 369 22.33 -26.67 9.90
C MET A 369 20.80 -26.74 9.91
N GLN A 370 20.17 -26.01 10.84
CA GLN A 370 18.73 -25.97 11.06
C GLN A 370 18.00 -25.31 9.89
N ASP A 371 18.58 -24.25 9.30
CA ASP A 371 17.97 -23.56 8.16
C ASP A 371 17.80 -24.49 6.96
N ILE A 372 18.85 -25.25 6.65
CA ILE A 372 18.84 -26.16 5.50
C ILE A 372 18.01 -27.41 5.78
N SER A 373 18.04 -27.90 7.01
CA SER A 373 17.15 -28.99 7.44
C SER A 373 15.68 -28.60 7.32
N LEU A 374 15.30 -27.39 7.78
CA LEU A 374 13.96 -26.85 7.64
C LEU A 374 13.59 -26.69 6.17
N ALA A 375 14.47 -26.09 5.35
CA ALA A 375 14.22 -25.87 3.93
C ALA A 375 13.94 -27.18 3.17
N CYS A 376 14.69 -28.23 3.46
CA CYS A 376 14.48 -29.56 2.87
C CYS A 376 13.19 -30.21 3.37
N ARG A 377 12.92 -30.17 4.68
CA ARG A 377 11.72 -30.79 5.29
C ARG A 377 10.43 -30.13 4.82
N SER A 378 10.46 -28.82 4.65
CA SER A 378 9.33 -27.98 4.24
C SER A 378 9.21 -27.81 2.72
N LYS A 379 10.15 -28.39 1.96
CA LYS A 379 10.20 -28.37 0.50
C LYS A 379 10.22 -26.96 -0.12
N LEU A 380 11.06 -26.08 0.43
CA LEU A 380 11.29 -24.77 -0.16
C LEU A 380 11.89 -24.89 -1.56
N LYS A 381 11.56 -23.94 -2.43
CA LYS A 381 12.20 -23.77 -3.73
C LYS A 381 13.59 -23.18 -3.58
N GLU A 382 13.73 -22.19 -2.71
CA GLU A 382 14.96 -21.44 -2.45
C GLU A 382 14.92 -20.88 -1.02
N ILE A 383 16.07 -20.91 -0.34
CA ILE A 383 16.27 -20.22 0.94
C ILE A 383 17.45 -19.25 0.82
N ARG A 384 17.31 -18.09 1.47
CA ARG A 384 18.33 -17.04 1.52
C ARG A 384 18.63 -16.56 2.93
N ALA A 385 19.91 -16.35 3.22
CA ALA A 385 20.40 -15.74 4.45
C ALA A 385 21.06 -14.39 4.13
N ALA A 386 20.37 -13.32 4.48
CA ALA A 386 20.71 -11.93 4.20
C ALA A 386 21.63 -11.37 5.29
N GLY A 387 22.91 -11.21 4.97
CA GLY A 387 23.92 -10.58 5.82
C GLY A 387 24.31 -9.18 5.35
N LYS A 388 25.13 -8.50 6.16
CA LYS A 388 25.65 -7.15 5.87
C LYS A 388 26.61 -7.13 4.67
N PHE A 389 27.42 -8.17 4.53
CA PHE A 389 28.45 -8.27 3.49
C PHE A 389 28.05 -9.17 2.33
N ARG A 390 27.27 -10.22 2.60
CA ARG A 390 26.83 -11.21 1.62
C ARG A 390 25.39 -11.62 1.87
N THR A 391 24.69 -11.94 0.80
CA THR A 391 23.45 -12.73 0.86
C THR A 391 23.74 -14.11 0.32
N TYR A 392 23.59 -15.13 1.15
CA TYR A 392 23.80 -16.53 0.78
C TYR A 392 22.50 -17.12 0.24
N ILE A 393 22.60 -18.00 -0.76
CA ILE A 393 21.46 -18.60 -1.46
C ILE A 393 21.67 -20.10 -1.56
N MET A 394 20.65 -20.88 -1.22
CA MET A 394 20.65 -22.33 -1.40
C MET A 394 19.37 -22.82 -2.07
N LYS A 395 19.52 -23.71 -3.06
CA LYS A 395 18.43 -24.34 -3.82
C LYS A 395 18.86 -25.68 -4.41
N ALA A 396 17.90 -26.45 -4.93
CA ALA A 396 18.21 -27.66 -5.69
C ALA A 396 18.80 -27.29 -7.07
N LYS A 397 19.85 -27.99 -7.48
CA LYS A 397 20.57 -27.71 -8.74
C LYS A 397 19.72 -27.97 -9.98
N ASN A 398 18.78 -28.90 -9.90
CA ASN A 398 17.83 -29.22 -10.98
C ASN A 398 16.67 -28.20 -11.09
N GLY A 399 16.59 -27.22 -10.19
CA GLY A 399 15.52 -26.23 -10.16
C GLY A 399 14.20 -26.76 -9.60
N GLU A 400 14.16 -27.97 -9.04
CA GLU A 400 13.02 -28.48 -8.27
C GLU A 400 13.03 -27.93 -6.83
N ASN A 401 12.10 -28.39 -6.00
CA ASN A 401 12.09 -28.05 -4.59
C ASN A 401 13.20 -28.83 -3.88
N LEU A 402 13.73 -28.25 -2.81
CA LEU A 402 14.44 -29.05 -1.81
C LEU A 402 13.46 -30.12 -1.26
N TYR A 403 13.99 -31.22 -0.77
CA TYR A 403 13.14 -32.33 -0.34
C TYR A 403 13.73 -33.07 0.87
N PRO A 404 12.91 -33.73 1.70
CA PRO A 404 13.38 -34.30 2.96
C PRO A 404 14.54 -35.28 2.79
N ASP A 405 14.47 -36.17 1.80
CA ASP A 405 15.52 -37.17 1.55
C ASP A 405 16.86 -36.54 1.14
N LEU A 406 16.87 -35.34 0.55
CA LEU A 406 18.11 -34.62 0.24
C LEU A 406 18.86 -34.31 1.53
N TRP A 407 18.14 -33.87 2.57
CA TRP A 407 18.70 -33.63 3.89
C TRP A 407 19.27 -34.92 4.50
N TYR A 408 18.41 -35.92 4.69
CA TYR A 408 18.76 -37.11 5.47
C TYR A 408 19.75 -38.05 4.78
N LYS A 409 19.72 -38.14 3.44
CA LYS A 409 20.54 -39.12 2.70
C LYS A 409 21.80 -38.52 2.09
N LYS A 410 21.87 -37.19 1.93
CA LYS A 410 22.97 -36.55 1.17
C LYS A 410 23.62 -35.37 1.90
N ILE A 411 22.85 -34.51 2.57
CA ILE A 411 23.41 -33.29 3.19
C ILE A 411 23.98 -33.56 4.58
N SER A 412 23.24 -34.22 5.48
CA SER A 412 23.57 -34.26 6.92
C SER A 412 25.00 -34.73 7.20
N ASP A 413 25.39 -35.90 6.71
CA ASP A 413 26.70 -36.50 6.98
C ASP A 413 27.84 -35.70 6.33
N VAL A 414 27.61 -35.20 5.11
CA VAL A 414 28.59 -34.40 4.37
C VAL A 414 28.82 -33.05 5.05
N TYR A 415 27.74 -32.42 5.53
CA TYR A 415 27.83 -31.20 6.32
C TYR A 415 28.62 -31.44 7.60
N GLU A 416 28.32 -32.49 8.37
CA GLU A 416 29.03 -32.80 9.62
C GLU A 416 30.52 -33.07 9.40
N TYR A 417 30.85 -33.80 8.33
CA TYR A 417 32.24 -34.04 7.93
C TYR A 417 32.98 -32.72 7.67
N HIS A 418 32.46 -31.87 6.78
CA HIS A 418 33.11 -30.59 6.46
C HIS A 418 33.09 -29.61 7.62
N ASN A 419 32.05 -29.60 8.43
CA ASN A 419 31.97 -28.79 9.64
C ASN A 419 33.10 -29.13 10.62
N SER A 420 33.39 -30.42 10.77
CA SER A 420 34.50 -30.90 11.59
C SER A 420 35.86 -30.50 11.01
N GLU A 421 36.05 -30.64 9.69
CA GLU A 421 37.29 -30.24 9.00
C GLU A 421 37.58 -28.74 9.13
N VAL A 422 36.62 -27.91 8.75
CA VAL A 422 36.74 -26.45 8.79
C VAL A 422 36.99 -25.98 10.22
N ARG A 423 36.31 -26.57 11.21
CA ARG A 423 36.53 -26.23 12.62
C ARG A 423 37.97 -26.49 13.04
N ARG A 424 38.54 -27.64 12.68
CA ARG A 424 39.94 -27.99 13.01
C ARG A 424 40.92 -27.04 12.34
N GLU A 425 40.68 -26.69 11.08
CA GLU A 425 41.52 -25.76 10.32
C GLU A 425 41.48 -24.34 10.90
N PHE A 426 40.27 -23.82 11.18
CA PHE A 426 40.09 -22.47 11.69
C PHE A 426 40.67 -22.32 13.10
N LEU A 427 40.51 -23.33 13.96
CA LEU A 427 41.16 -23.35 15.28
C LEU A 427 42.68 -23.23 15.18
N ARG A 428 43.33 -24.00 14.28
CA ARG A 428 44.78 -23.89 14.06
C ARG A 428 45.19 -22.49 13.58
N LYS A 429 44.41 -21.87 12.69
CA LYS A 429 44.68 -20.51 12.21
C LYS A 429 44.52 -19.47 13.32
N ILE A 430 43.54 -19.65 14.21
CA ILE A 430 43.36 -18.80 15.40
C ILE A 430 44.56 -18.94 16.34
N ASP A 431 44.97 -20.18 16.64
CA ASP A 431 46.11 -20.46 17.51
C ASP A 431 47.42 -19.86 16.96
N ASN A 432 47.57 -19.83 15.63
CA ASN A 432 48.70 -19.23 14.94
C ASN A 432 48.59 -17.70 14.74
N GLY A 433 47.47 -17.08 15.13
CA GLY A 433 47.22 -15.65 14.94
C GLY A 433 46.93 -15.22 13.50
N GLU A 434 46.62 -16.16 12.61
CA GLU A 434 46.32 -15.92 11.19
C GLU A 434 44.85 -15.59 10.92
N LEU A 435 43.95 -15.88 11.87
CA LEU A 435 42.51 -15.66 11.77
C LEU A 435 41.96 -15.20 13.12
N SER A 436 41.15 -14.14 13.14
CA SER A 436 40.48 -13.73 14.37
C SER A 436 39.26 -14.63 14.69
N ILE A 437 38.85 -14.69 15.95
CA ILE A 437 37.63 -15.44 16.34
C ILE A 437 36.40 -14.88 15.63
N GLU A 438 36.30 -13.56 15.50
CA GLU A 438 35.18 -12.88 14.85
C GLU A 438 35.11 -13.21 13.35
N ASP A 439 36.26 -13.22 12.66
CA ASP A 439 36.34 -13.63 11.26
C ASP A 439 36.01 -15.12 11.10
N ALA A 440 36.47 -15.96 12.03
CA ALA A 440 36.14 -17.38 12.04
C ALA A 440 34.63 -17.60 12.19
N GLU A 441 33.95 -16.92 13.12
CA GLU A 441 32.49 -17.01 13.29
C GLU A 441 31.72 -16.56 12.05
N LEU A 442 32.19 -15.50 11.37
CA LEU A 442 31.59 -14.98 10.16
C LEU A 442 31.75 -15.95 8.97
N LEU A 443 32.93 -16.56 8.82
CA LEU A 443 33.32 -17.34 7.66
C LEU A 443 33.04 -18.84 7.77
N HIS A 444 32.96 -19.38 8.99
CA HIS A 444 32.91 -20.83 9.23
C HIS A 444 31.79 -21.51 8.46
N SER A 445 30.54 -21.08 8.65
CA SER A 445 29.39 -21.69 7.96
C SER A 445 29.48 -21.55 6.44
N HIS A 446 30.02 -20.42 5.95
CA HIS A 446 30.21 -20.22 4.52
C HIS A 446 31.21 -21.22 3.93
N GLU A 447 32.34 -21.42 4.60
CA GLU A 447 33.37 -22.38 4.17
C GLU A 447 32.83 -23.82 4.19
N VAL A 448 32.09 -24.20 5.24
CA VAL A 448 31.45 -25.52 5.34
C VAL A 448 30.51 -25.75 4.16
N TRP A 449 29.59 -24.82 3.87
CA TRP A 449 28.65 -24.97 2.75
C TRP A 449 29.34 -24.92 1.39
N THR A 450 30.43 -24.17 1.26
CA THR A 450 31.25 -24.14 0.03
C THR A 450 31.88 -25.50 -0.27
N ARG A 451 32.32 -26.24 0.77
CA ARG A 451 32.84 -27.61 0.61
C ARG A 451 31.72 -28.62 0.41
N ALA A 452 30.69 -28.59 1.26
CA ALA A 452 29.58 -29.52 1.20
C ALA A 452 28.84 -29.49 -0.16
N ALA A 453 28.59 -28.30 -0.73
CA ALA A 453 27.92 -28.18 -2.02
C ALA A 453 28.75 -28.71 -3.20
N LYS A 454 30.08 -28.83 -3.07
CA LYS A 454 30.92 -29.48 -4.11
C LYS A 454 30.73 -30.99 -4.13
N ASP A 455 30.53 -31.58 -2.97
CA ASP A 455 30.37 -33.04 -2.82
C ASP A 455 28.92 -33.50 -3.05
N ILE A 456 27.95 -32.58 -2.97
CA ILE A 456 26.52 -32.87 -3.13
C ILE A 456 26.08 -32.36 -4.50
N SER A 457 26.03 -33.26 -5.49
CA SER A 457 25.71 -32.93 -6.88
C SER A 457 24.37 -32.24 -7.09
N ASP A 458 23.42 -32.44 -6.18
CA ASP A 458 22.04 -31.99 -6.31
C ASP A 458 21.79 -30.62 -5.66
N LEU A 459 22.80 -30.06 -4.99
CA LEU A 459 22.69 -28.82 -4.24
C LEU A 459 23.43 -27.70 -4.96
N ASP A 460 22.79 -26.54 -5.06
CA ASP A 460 23.40 -25.30 -5.52
C ASP A 460 23.50 -24.34 -4.34
N TYR A 461 24.73 -23.92 -4.05
CA TYR A 461 25.07 -22.94 -3.03
C TYR A 461 25.85 -21.80 -3.66
N SER A 462 25.33 -20.59 -3.52
CA SER A 462 25.93 -19.38 -4.09
C SER A 462 25.74 -18.21 -3.15
N TYR A 463 26.35 -17.07 -3.48
CA TYR A 463 26.18 -15.84 -2.72
C TYR A 463 26.24 -14.61 -3.63
N ILE A 464 25.64 -13.53 -3.15
CA ILE A 464 25.70 -12.19 -3.74
C ILE A 464 26.54 -11.32 -2.81
N GLU A 465 27.56 -10.65 -3.34
CA GLU A 465 28.30 -9.63 -2.60
C GLU A 465 27.45 -8.36 -2.45
N GLU A 466 27.37 -7.83 -1.23
CA GLU A 466 26.65 -6.60 -0.92
C GLU A 466 27.57 -5.40 -1.09
N LYS A 467 27.10 -4.37 -1.83
CA LYS A 467 27.83 -3.10 -1.92
C LYS A 467 27.60 -2.33 -0.62
N THR A 468 28.69 -2.10 0.12
CA THR A 468 28.74 -1.26 1.33
C THR A 468 28.42 0.20 1.04
#